data_AF-A0A7C7CTP3-F1
#
_entry.id   AF-A0A7C7CTP3-F1
#
_cell.length_a   1.000
_cell.length_b   1.000
_cell.length_c   1.000
_cell.angle_alpha   90.00
_cell.angle_beta   90.00
_cell.angle_gamma   90.00
#
_symmetry.space_group_name_H-M   'P 1'
#
loop_
_entity.id
_entity.type
_entity.pdbx_description
1 polymer ?
#
loop_
_entity_poly.entity_id
_entity_poly.type
_entity_poly.pdbx_seq_one_letter_code
_entity_poly.pdbx_strand_id
1 'polypeptide(L)' 'MRKIEEIKEEVDDLVGAPLDKPEFTEEVVGVVKWVDGTVIDSIFKVNKSFWEV' A
#
# COMPACT_ATOMS: atom_id res chain seq x y z
N MET A 1 8.47 -20.35 15.39
CA MET A 1 7.78 -19.12 14.90
C MET A 1 7.85 -19.17 13.39
N ARG A 2 6.70 -19.12 12.70
CA ARG A 2 6.68 -19.05 11.24
C ARG A 2 7.31 -17.74 10.77
N LYS A 3 7.93 -17.74 9.59
CA LYS A 3 8.50 -16.53 9.00
C LYS A 3 7.40 -15.67 8.39
N ILE A 4 7.59 -14.34 8.35
CA ILE A 4 6.57 -13.43 7.81
C ILE A 4 6.42 -13.61 6.29
N GLU A 5 7.50 -14.01 5.62
CA GLU A 5 7.56 -14.30 4.19
C GLU A 5 6.68 -15.51 3.84
N GLU A 6 6.75 -16.58 4.63
CA GLU A 6 5.91 -17.78 4.46
C GLU A 6 4.41 -17.47 4.63
N ILE A 7 4.08 -16.52 5.52
CA ILE A 7 2.70 -16.07 5.71
C ILE A 7 2.24 -15.23 4.52
N LYS A 8 3.11 -14.38 3.97
CA LYS A 8 2.81 -13.58 2.79
C LYS A 8 2.54 -14.46 1.57
N GLU A 9 3.37 -15.46 1.31
CA GLU A 9 3.21 -16.40 0.19
C GLU A 9 1.87 -17.14 0.28
N GLU A 10 1.53 -17.69 1.45
CA GLU A 10 0.24 -18.35 1.69
C GLU A 10 -0.95 -17.43 1.38
N VAL A 11 -0.90 -16.17 1.84
CA VAL A 11 -1.98 -15.20 1.61
C VAL A 11 -2.06 -14.77 0.15
N ASP A 12 -0.93 -14.53 -0.50
CA ASP A 12 -0.85 -14.16 -1.92
C ASP A 12 -1.49 -15.26 -2.79
N ASP A 13 -1.21 -16.54 -2.51
CA ASP A 13 -1.83 -17.69 -3.19
C ASP A 13 -3.34 -17.76 -2.96
N LEU A 14 -3.81 -17.47 -1.74
CA LEU A 14 -5.24 -17.50 -1.39
C LEU A 14 -6.05 -16.41 -2.09
N VAL A 15 -5.47 -15.22 -2.31
CA VAL A 15 -6.17 -14.06 -2.89
C VAL A 15 -5.91 -13.87 -4.38
N GLY A 16 -5.05 -14.69 -5.00
CA GLY A 16 -4.68 -14.58 -6.41
C GLY A 16 -3.78 -13.38 -6.71
N ALA A 17 -2.86 -13.06 -5.80
CA ALA A 17 -1.89 -11.99 -5.96
C ALA A 17 -0.78 -12.38 -6.97
N PRO A 18 0.02 -11.43 -7.49
CA PRO A 18 0.04 -10.00 -7.17
C PRO A 18 -1.17 -9.26 -7.74
N LEU A 19 -1.81 -8.43 -6.93
CA LEU A 19 -2.80 -7.47 -7.40
C LEU A 19 -2.10 -6.29 -8.07
N ASP A 20 -2.73 -5.73 -9.10
CA ASP A 20 -2.25 -4.51 -9.73
C ASP A 20 -2.21 -3.37 -8.71
N LYS A 21 -1.05 -2.71 -8.62
CA LYS A 21 -0.89 -1.58 -7.72
C LYS A 21 -1.58 -0.35 -8.29
N PRO A 22 -2.23 0.47 -7.46
CA PRO A 22 -2.77 1.75 -7.90
C PRO A 22 -1.68 2.66 -8.44
N GLU A 23 -1.99 3.34 -9.54
CA GLU A 23 -1.20 4.47 -10.00
C GLU A 23 -1.52 5.69 -9.13
N PHE A 24 -0.49 6.37 -8.63
CA PHE A 24 -0.62 7.57 -7.82
C PHE A 24 -0.23 8.82 -8.62
N THR A 25 -0.82 9.96 -8.26
CA THR A 25 -0.32 11.28 -8.71
C THR A 25 0.77 11.77 -7.76
N GLU A 26 1.41 12.90 -8.10
CA GLU A 26 2.40 13.56 -7.22
C GLU A 26 1.76 14.40 -6.10
N GLU A 27 0.42 14.43 -6.01
CA GLU A 27 -0.31 15.20 -4.99
C GLU A 27 -0.34 14.45 -3.66
N VAL A 28 0.32 15.00 -2.64
CA VAL A 28 0.27 14.50 -1.25
C VAL A 28 -1.04 14.95 -0.59
N VAL A 29 -1.87 14.00 -0.19
CA VAL A 29 -3.19 14.25 0.45
C VAL A 29 -3.19 14.00 1.95
N GLY A 30 -2.12 13.43 2.50
CA GLY A 30 -1.96 13.21 3.93
C GLY A 30 -0.54 12.78 4.29
N VAL A 31 -0.21 12.88 5.58
CA VAL A 31 1.05 12.38 6.14
C VAL A 31 0.77 11.52 7.35
N VAL A 32 1.53 10.44 7.50
CA VAL A 32 1.47 9.58 8.68
C VAL A 32 2.54 10.06 9.65
N LYS A 33 2.09 10.52 10.82
CA LYS A 33 2.93 11.04 11.88
C LYS A 33 3.03 10.02 13.01
N TRP A 34 4.24 9.69 13.41
CA TRP A 34 4.53 8.87 14.58
C TRP A 34 4.24 9.64 15.87
N VAL A 35 4.01 8.90 16.96
CA VAL A 35 3.60 9.43 18.26
C VAL A 35 4.53 10.54 18.77
N ASP A 36 5.82 10.49 18.40
CA ASP A 36 6.83 11.45 18.85
C ASP A 36 6.92 12.74 18.06
N GLY A 37 6.24 12.87 16.92
CA GLY A 37 6.45 14.01 16.02
C GLY A 37 6.86 13.65 14.61
N THR A 38 7.53 12.51 14.44
CA THR A 38 8.25 12.15 13.21
C THR A 38 7.28 11.81 12.08
N VAL A 39 7.52 12.34 10.89
CA VAL A 39 6.78 11.92 9.68
C VAL A 39 7.40 10.62 9.18
N ILE A 40 6.60 9.56 9.10
CA ILE A 40 7.06 8.22 8.70
C ILE A 40 6.62 7.84 7.29
N ASP A 41 5.51 8.41 6.80
CA ASP A 41 4.98 8.11 5.47
C ASP A 41 4.10 9.25 4.94
N SER A 42 3.82 9.23 3.64
CA SER A 42 2.95 10.17 2.93
C SER A 42 1.92 9.42 2.09
N ILE A 43 0.68 9.90 2.11
CA ILE A 43 -0.42 9.34 1.34
C ILE A 43 -0.55 10.18 0.06
N PHE A 44 -0.40 9.53 -1.08
CA PHE A 44 -0.57 10.14 -2.40
C PHE A 44 -1.97 9.91 -2.94
N LYS A 45 -2.47 10.87 -3.71
CA LYS A 45 -3.76 10.74 -4.40
C LYS A 45 -3.71 9.66 -5.45
N VAL A 46 -4.72 8.79 -5.49
CA VAL A 46 -4.85 7.78 -6.55
C VAL A 46 -5.27 8.46 -7.86
N ASN A 47 -4.65 8.05 -8.96
CA ASN A 47 -5.04 8.47 -10.30
C ASN A 47 -6.45 7.95 -10.60
N LYS A 48 -7.37 8.83 -11.03
CA LYS A 48 -8.77 8.45 -11.31
C LYS A 48 -8.87 7.34 -12.36
N SER A 49 -7.97 7.33 -13.34
CA SER A 49 -7.94 6.31 -14.39
C SER A 49 -7.71 4.90 -13.86
N PHE A 50 -7.14 4.74 -12.66
CA PHE A 50 -6.97 3.43 -12.03
C PHE A 50 -8.31 2.77 -11.67
N TRP A 51 -9.35 3.55 -11.37
CA TRP A 51 -10.66 3.05 -10.96
C TRP A 51 -11.64 2.85 -12.13
N GLU A 52 -11.25 3.20 -13.37
CA GLU A 52 -12.12 3.16 -14.55
C GLU A 52 -12.05 1.81 -15.31
N VAL A 53 -11.54 0.76 -14.66
CA VAL A 53 -11.50 -0.63 -15.16
C VAL A 53 -12.79 -1.40 -14.91
#